data_AF-A0A2G1DFZ3-F1
#
_entry.id   AF-A0A2G1DFZ3-F1
#
_cell.length_a   1.000
_cell.length_b   1.000
_cell.length_c   1.000
_cell.angle_alpha   90.00
_cell.angle_beta   90.00
_cell.angle_gamma   90.00
#
_symmetry.space_group_name_H-M   'P 1'
#
loop_
_entity.id
_entity.type
_entity.pdbx_description
1 polymer ?
#
loop_
_entity_poly.entity_id
_entity_poly.type
_entity_poly.pdbx_seq_one_letter_code
_entity_poly.pdbx_strand_id
1 'polypeptide(L)'
;MQEAPYFTFKAYMKNIYNTALHTIPIDLDLGCPNRTKDGIGGCTFCPENGARAAQLLDAKDVEQQIKNAISFSKNRYNANEFMLYIQAYTGTFTSVINQKQIYSKLLNLYKFKAISIGTRPDCLNTKTLEYLQELNEQIDVYIDLGIQTLNDSTLKDINRGHDSKCSIEAIKKIKKYNLKVFAHIIVGFENETREDWLNTVQNIVKQKVDGIKIHNLHIIKNTQLHKQFENRAFKVYNEYEYADELIFLIRNIPKEIPIIRTSTDTSSNDLVAPIWHMQKGQFVEYINETMFYQGYAQGDLLDKQTIDLKKQNSFKLEDNSVTIWDKTYKDFYHPKSGAYTQADELFIKQSKLEEKLQKNDLNILDIGFGMGYNSLAIIKLPKEKKVNITALDKNRIIIKHSSNLNNNSDEKKILDSIFETLKYEDSNNSLQLLLGDARFTITKLEKKYDIVFLDAFLPNLNPSLLTYNFFILLKVVLNKDAIIICSQNNSIIKAGFAKAGFIYEDFNINRTDIKALIIKQGSNTTKNRYYEDPFLIYREKQIVTNFEKNI
;
A
#
# COMPACT_ATOMS: atom_id res chain seq x y z
N MET A 1 -16.27 -2.29 -6.17
CA MET A 1 -14.91 -1.74 -6.06
C MET A 1 -15.01 -0.24 -6.15
N GLN A 2 -14.35 0.44 -5.23
CA GLN A 2 -14.17 1.89 -5.29
C GLN A 2 -13.27 2.25 -6.49
N GLU A 3 -13.53 3.39 -7.14
CA GLU A 3 -12.62 3.90 -8.17
C GLU A 3 -11.25 4.21 -7.56
N ALA A 4 -10.19 3.98 -8.33
CA ALA A 4 -8.84 4.25 -7.87
C ALA A 4 -8.63 5.76 -7.68
N PRO A 5 -8.03 6.22 -6.57
CA PRO A 5 -7.78 7.66 -6.29
C PRO A 5 -6.58 8.22 -7.06
N TYR A 6 -6.17 7.54 -8.13
CA TYR A 6 -5.06 7.92 -9.00
C TYR A 6 -5.38 7.50 -10.44
N PHE A 7 -4.75 8.16 -11.40
CA PHE A 7 -5.00 7.95 -12.82
C PHE A 7 -4.35 6.65 -13.28
N THR A 8 -5.16 5.59 -13.33
CA THR A 8 -4.67 4.26 -13.73
C THR A 8 -4.34 4.18 -15.22
N PHE A 9 -3.41 3.28 -15.57
CA PHE A 9 -3.17 2.91 -16.97
C PHE A 9 -4.44 2.53 -17.73
N LYS A 10 -5.34 1.78 -17.08
CA LYS A 10 -6.61 1.36 -17.66
C LYS A 10 -7.50 2.56 -18.01
N ALA A 11 -7.56 3.56 -17.14
CA ALA A 11 -8.32 4.79 -17.39
C ALA A 11 -7.68 5.60 -18.53
N TYR A 12 -6.36 5.73 -18.55
CA TYR A 12 -5.63 6.41 -19.62
C TYR A 12 -5.89 5.77 -20.99
N MET A 13 -5.79 4.44 -21.08
CA MET A 13 -6.06 3.72 -22.33
C MET A 13 -7.52 3.85 -22.77
N LYS A 14 -8.48 3.83 -21.82
CA LYS A 14 -9.89 4.08 -22.12
C LYS A 14 -10.14 5.48 -22.68
N ASN A 15 -9.46 6.50 -22.16
CA ASN A 15 -9.62 7.86 -22.65
C ASN A 15 -9.12 8.03 -24.09
N ILE A 16 -8.09 7.29 -24.49
CA ILE A 16 -7.51 7.37 -25.84
C ILE A 16 -8.24 6.47 -26.83
N TYR A 17 -8.51 5.22 -26.46
CA TYR A 17 -9.02 4.18 -27.38
C TYR A 17 -10.50 3.83 -27.18
N ASN A 18 -11.20 4.51 -26.27
CA ASN A 18 -12.56 4.16 -25.83
C ASN A 18 -12.71 2.73 -25.28
N THR A 19 -11.59 2.10 -24.94
CA THR A 19 -11.52 0.73 -24.43
C THR A 19 -10.23 0.51 -23.65
N ALA A 20 -10.19 -0.50 -22.78
CA ALA A 20 -8.96 -0.88 -22.10
C ALA A 20 -8.07 -1.67 -23.07
N LEU A 21 -6.76 -1.38 -23.07
CA LEU A 21 -5.78 -2.20 -23.79
C LEU A 21 -5.09 -3.16 -22.83
N HIS A 22 -5.06 -4.45 -23.18
CA HIS A 22 -4.26 -5.45 -22.48
C HIS A 22 -2.89 -5.56 -23.14
N THR A 23 -1.82 -5.51 -22.33
CA THR A 23 -0.45 -5.63 -22.83
C THR A 23 -0.12 -7.08 -23.15
N ILE A 24 0.41 -7.31 -24.34
CA ILE A 24 0.88 -8.59 -24.84
C ILE A 24 2.42 -8.53 -24.83
N PRO A 25 3.06 -8.98 -23.73
CA PRO A 25 4.50 -8.95 -23.64
C PRO A 25 5.10 -9.96 -24.61
N ILE A 26 6.24 -9.60 -25.22
CA ILE A 26 7.05 -10.49 -26.03
C ILE A 26 8.53 -10.31 -25.68
N ASP A 27 9.30 -11.37 -25.92
CA ASP A 27 10.76 -11.35 -25.96
C ASP A 27 11.24 -11.62 -27.39
N LEU A 28 12.07 -10.70 -27.88
CA LEU A 28 12.71 -10.76 -29.20
C LEU A 28 14.10 -11.39 -29.16
N ASP A 29 14.61 -11.72 -27.97
CA ASP A 29 15.96 -12.25 -27.73
C ASP A 29 17.08 -11.33 -28.26
N LEU A 30 16.83 -10.02 -28.29
CA LEU A 30 17.81 -9.03 -28.73
C LEU A 30 18.94 -8.82 -27.73
N GLY A 31 18.75 -9.24 -26.47
CA GLY A 31 19.72 -9.04 -25.40
C GLY A 31 19.83 -7.58 -24.96
N CYS A 32 20.90 -7.28 -24.20
CA CYS A 32 21.14 -5.96 -23.61
C CYS A 32 22.62 -5.58 -23.75
N PRO A 33 22.97 -4.34 -24.14
CA PRO A 33 24.37 -3.94 -24.28
C PRO A 33 25.16 -4.00 -22.96
N ASN A 34 24.49 -3.94 -21.81
CA ASN A 34 25.15 -4.09 -20.50
C ASN A 34 25.67 -5.51 -20.22
N ARG A 35 25.24 -6.50 -21.01
CA ARG A 35 25.52 -7.92 -20.82
C ARG A 35 26.50 -8.47 -21.88
N THR A 36 26.94 -7.65 -22.84
CA THR A 36 27.90 -8.08 -23.87
C THR A 36 29.31 -8.22 -23.30
N LYS A 37 30.29 -8.74 -24.05
CA LYS A 37 31.68 -8.87 -23.56
C LYS A 37 32.30 -7.54 -23.11
N ASP A 38 31.91 -6.44 -23.73
CA ASP A 38 32.32 -5.07 -23.38
C ASP A 38 31.47 -4.45 -22.26
N GLY A 39 30.35 -5.10 -21.90
CA GLY A 39 29.45 -4.76 -20.80
C GLY A 39 29.67 -5.69 -19.60
N ILE A 40 30.03 -5.13 -18.46
CA ILE A 40 30.49 -5.91 -17.30
C ILE A 40 29.30 -6.63 -16.63
N GLY A 41 28.81 -7.76 -17.17
CA GLY A 41 27.94 -8.72 -16.46
C GLY A 41 26.46 -8.35 -16.24
N GLY A 42 25.95 -7.23 -16.77
CA GLY A 42 24.55 -6.82 -16.61
C GLY A 42 24.21 -6.08 -15.31
N CYS A 43 23.03 -5.46 -15.24
CA CYS A 43 22.59 -4.78 -14.01
C CYS A 43 22.42 -5.78 -12.86
N THR A 44 22.80 -5.40 -11.65
CA THR A 44 22.93 -6.33 -10.52
C THR A 44 21.61 -7.00 -10.14
N PHE A 45 20.48 -6.31 -10.32
CA PHE A 45 19.13 -6.78 -9.98
C PHE A 45 18.43 -7.55 -11.11
N CYS A 46 18.98 -7.53 -12.33
CA CYS A 46 18.29 -8.06 -13.51
C CYS A 46 18.60 -9.56 -13.69
N PRO A 47 17.60 -10.45 -13.79
CA PRO A 47 17.83 -11.87 -14.02
C PRO A 47 18.39 -12.13 -15.42
N GLU A 48 19.04 -13.28 -15.61
CA GLU A 48 19.68 -13.66 -16.89
C GLU A 48 18.71 -13.55 -18.06
N ASN A 49 17.45 -13.97 -17.86
CA ASN A 49 16.40 -13.91 -18.86
C ASN A 49 15.84 -12.49 -19.13
N GLY A 50 16.40 -11.43 -18.56
CA GLY A 50 15.95 -10.06 -18.81
C GLY A 50 14.57 -9.72 -18.24
N ALA A 51 14.11 -10.47 -17.23
CA ALA A 51 12.78 -10.35 -16.61
C ALA A 51 11.63 -10.60 -17.59
N ARG A 52 11.80 -11.61 -18.47
CA ARG A 52 10.75 -12.18 -19.32
C ARG A 52 9.46 -12.42 -18.53
N ALA A 53 8.33 -12.07 -19.12
CA ALA A 53 7.02 -12.37 -18.51
C ALA A 53 6.83 -13.90 -18.39
N ALA A 54 6.31 -14.37 -17.25
CA ALA A 54 6.18 -15.80 -16.95
C ALA A 54 5.39 -16.58 -18.02
N GLN A 55 4.39 -15.95 -18.62
CA GLN A 55 3.57 -16.52 -19.71
C GLN A 55 4.32 -16.77 -21.03
N LEU A 56 5.59 -16.35 -21.14
CA LEU A 56 6.42 -16.53 -22.33
C LEU A 56 7.43 -17.67 -22.21
N LEU A 57 7.59 -18.27 -21.02
CA LEU A 57 8.68 -19.20 -20.73
C LEU A 57 8.66 -20.48 -21.59
N ASP A 58 7.48 -20.92 -22.03
CA ASP A 58 7.31 -22.17 -22.81
C ASP A 58 7.20 -21.96 -24.33
N ALA A 59 7.24 -20.70 -24.81
CA ALA A 59 7.00 -20.39 -26.21
C ALA A 59 8.29 -20.49 -27.05
N LYS A 60 8.20 -21.18 -28.19
CA LYS A 60 9.35 -21.44 -29.09
C LYS A 60 9.70 -20.27 -30.01
N ASP A 61 8.73 -19.44 -30.34
CA ASP A 61 8.88 -18.29 -31.23
C ASP A 61 7.92 -17.14 -30.84
N VAL A 62 8.11 -15.98 -31.47
CA VAL A 62 7.32 -14.76 -31.19
C VAL A 62 5.85 -14.90 -31.58
N GLU A 63 5.51 -15.75 -32.54
CA GLU A 63 4.12 -15.95 -32.97
C GLU A 63 3.35 -16.75 -31.91
N GLN A 64 3.96 -17.81 -31.39
CA GLN A 64 3.41 -18.59 -30.28
C GLN A 64 3.31 -17.76 -29.00
N GLN A 65 4.32 -16.91 -28.72
CA GLN A 65 4.26 -15.96 -27.61
C GLN A 65 3.01 -15.07 -27.67
N ILE A 66 2.76 -14.44 -28.83
CA ILE A 66 1.60 -13.57 -29.04
C ILE A 66 0.29 -14.37 -28.90
N LYS A 67 0.19 -15.53 -29.56
CA LYS A 67 -1.01 -16.39 -29.51
C LYS A 67 -1.35 -16.81 -28.08
N ASN A 68 -0.35 -17.28 -27.33
CA ASN A 68 -0.53 -17.72 -25.93
C ASN A 68 -0.98 -16.56 -25.03
N ALA A 69 -0.29 -15.41 -25.12
CA ALA A 69 -0.59 -14.24 -24.30
C ALA A 69 -1.98 -13.63 -24.60
N ILE A 70 -2.40 -13.62 -25.87
CA ILE A 70 -3.75 -13.17 -26.26
C ILE A 70 -4.81 -14.15 -25.74
N SER A 71 -4.61 -15.46 -25.93
CA SER A 71 -5.53 -16.49 -25.43
C SER A 71 -5.71 -16.40 -23.92
N PHE A 72 -4.59 -16.30 -23.18
CA PHE A 72 -4.61 -16.07 -21.74
C PHE A 72 -5.39 -14.81 -21.37
N SER A 73 -5.13 -13.69 -22.04
CA SER A 73 -5.78 -12.41 -21.73
C SER A 73 -7.28 -12.42 -22.01
N LYS A 74 -7.73 -13.08 -23.09
CA LYS A 74 -9.15 -13.31 -23.40
C LYS A 74 -9.82 -14.14 -22.31
N ASN A 75 -9.24 -15.28 -21.96
CA ASN A 75 -9.85 -16.21 -21.00
C ASN A 75 -9.86 -15.66 -19.56
N ARG A 76 -8.76 -14.99 -19.15
CA ARG A 76 -8.57 -14.50 -17.78
C ARG A 76 -9.32 -13.20 -17.51
N TYR A 77 -9.35 -12.29 -18.50
CA TYR A 77 -9.80 -10.91 -18.31
C TYR A 77 -10.92 -10.47 -19.25
N ASN A 78 -11.40 -11.35 -20.15
CA ASN A 78 -12.33 -10.99 -21.22
C ASN A 78 -11.83 -9.82 -22.08
N ALA A 79 -10.52 -9.81 -22.35
CA ALA A 79 -9.84 -8.75 -23.10
C ALA A 79 -10.17 -8.83 -24.59
N ASN A 80 -10.48 -7.69 -25.22
CA ASN A 80 -10.80 -7.62 -26.65
C ASN A 80 -9.76 -6.88 -27.48
N GLU A 81 -9.05 -5.93 -26.86
CA GLU A 81 -8.16 -5.00 -27.53
C GLU A 81 -6.79 -5.02 -26.86
N PHE A 82 -5.74 -4.95 -27.69
CA PHE A 82 -4.40 -5.33 -27.27
C PHE A 82 -3.34 -4.30 -27.68
N MET A 83 -2.36 -4.15 -26.80
CA MET A 83 -1.13 -3.39 -27.02
C MET A 83 0.03 -4.38 -27.06
N LEU A 84 0.83 -4.37 -28.12
CA LEU A 84 2.06 -5.17 -28.17
C LEU A 84 3.10 -4.56 -27.22
N TYR A 85 3.80 -5.36 -26.43
CA TYR A 85 4.81 -4.87 -25.50
C TYR A 85 6.13 -5.63 -25.67
N ILE A 86 7.12 -5.00 -26.29
CA ILE A 86 8.48 -5.55 -26.38
C ILE A 86 9.13 -5.31 -25.02
N GLN A 87 9.06 -6.31 -24.14
CA GLN A 87 9.34 -6.14 -22.72
C GLN A 87 10.78 -6.49 -22.34
N ALA A 88 11.25 -7.65 -22.80
CA ALA A 88 12.49 -8.22 -22.29
C ALA A 88 13.71 -7.49 -22.83
N TYR A 89 14.71 -7.31 -21.96
CA TYR A 89 15.98 -6.65 -22.27
C TYR A 89 15.84 -5.24 -22.87
N THR A 90 16.40 -5.01 -24.06
CA THR A 90 16.44 -3.73 -24.75
C THR A 90 15.89 -3.93 -26.16
N GLY A 91 14.61 -3.62 -26.35
CA GLY A 91 13.89 -3.83 -27.61
C GLY A 91 14.46 -3.07 -28.81
N THR A 92 15.29 -2.06 -28.57
CA THR A 92 15.97 -1.28 -29.61
C THR A 92 17.44 -1.70 -29.82
N PHE A 93 17.93 -2.75 -29.16
CA PHE A 93 19.31 -3.22 -29.30
C PHE A 93 19.49 -4.07 -30.57
N THR A 94 19.33 -3.43 -31.72
CA THR A 94 19.53 -4.01 -33.05
C THR A 94 19.74 -2.89 -34.08
N SER A 95 20.12 -3.23 -35.32
CA SER A 95 20.21 -2.24 -36.40
C SER A 95 18.81 -1.74 -36.78
N VAL A 96 18.68 -0.48 -37.24
CA VAL A 96 17.38 0.06 -37.67
C VAL A 96 16.74 -0.76 -38.81
N ILE A 97 17.56 -1.38 -39.67
CA ILE A 97 17.09 -2.24 -40.76
C ILE A 97 16.41 -3.49 -40.18
N ASN A 98 17.07 -4.16 -39.24
CA ASN A 98 16.50 -5.33 -38.57
C ASN A 98 15.29 -4.94 -37.72
N GLN A 99 15.33 -3.79 -37.05
CA GLN A 99 14.22 -3.27 -36.27
C GLN A 99 12.96 -3.09 -37.13
N LYS A 100 13.08 -2.44 -38.30
CA LYS A 100 11.99 -2.27 -39.28
C LYS A 100 11.38 -3.61 -39.68
N GLN A 101 12.23 -4.60 -40.02
CA GLN A 101 11.78 -5.93 -40.43
C GLN A 101 11.04 -6.67 -39.30
N ILE A 102 11.63 -6.71 -38.10
CA ILE A 102 11.07 -7.43 -36.95
C ILE A 102 9.73 -6.81 -36.54
N TYR A 103 9.67 -5.49 -36.40
CA TYR A 103 8.47 -4.81 -35.93
C TYR A 103 7.34 -4.93 -36.93
N SER A 104 7.62 -4.75 -38.23
CA SER A 104 6.64 -4.98 -39.30
C SER A 104 6.09 -6.40 -39.27
N LYS A 105 6.96 -7.42 -39.12
CA LYS A 105 6.53 -8.81 -38.97
C LYS A 105 5.59 -8.99 -37.79
N LEU A 106 5.94 -8.47 -36.62
CA LEU A 106 5.11 -8.59 -35.41
C LEU A 106 3.74 -7.94 -35.54
N LEU A 107 3.69 -6.73 -36.10
CA LEU A 107 2.44 -5.98 -36.29
C LEU A 107 1.53 -6.63 -37.35
N ASN A 108 2.07 -7.46 -38.24
CA ASN A 108 1.28 -8.26 -39.17
C ASN A 108 0.68 -9.53 -38.55
N LEU A 109 1.19 -9.99 -37.40
CA LEU A 109 0.67 -11.20 -36.73
C LEU A 109 -0.66 -10.97 -36.02
N TYR A 110 -0.95 -9.74 -35.61
CA TYR A 110 -2.20 -9.38 -34.94
C TYR A 110 -2.49 -7.88 -35.08
N LYS A 111 -3.78 -7.53 -35.12
CA LYS A 111 -4.22 -6.13 -35.17
C LYS A 111 -4.10 -5.44 -33.81
N PHE A 112 -2.90 -5.02 -33.45
CA PHE A 112 -2.65 -4.24 -32.23
C PHE A 112 -3.10 -2.79 -32.38
N LYS A 113 -3.53 -2.16 -31.28
CA LYS A 113 -3.91 -0.73 -31.24
C LYS A 113 -2.73 0.20 -30.94
N ALA A 114 -1.72 -0.34 -30.26
CA ALA A 114 -0.53 0.38 -29.85
C ALA A 114 0.64 -0.60 -29.69
N ILE A 115 1.85 -0.06 -29.69
CA ILE A 115 3.08 -0.78 -29.37
C ILE A 115 3.85 -0.05 -28.26
N SER A 116 4.29 -0.78 -27.23
CA SER A 116 5.21 -0.31 -26.20
C SER A 116 6.55 -1.00 -26.36
N ILE A 117 7.63 -0.23 -26.28
CA ILE A 117 9.00 -0.71 -26.52
C ILE A 117 9.83 -0.43 -25.27
N GLY A 118 10.14 -1.48 -24.52
CA GLY A 118 11.09 -1.47 -23.41
C GLY A 118 12.50 -1.23 -23.91
N THR A 119 13.16 -0.17 -23.43
CA THR A 119 14.53 0.14 -23.82
C THR A 119 15.30 0.89 -22.73
N ARG A 120 16.60 1.05 -22.95
CA ARG A 120 17.48 1.87 -22.11
C ARG A 120 17.67 3.26 -22.72
N PRO A 121 17.83 4.31 -21.87
CA PRO A 121 18.26 5.65 -22.27
C PRO A 121 19.38 5.73 -23.32
N ASP A 122 20.40 4.89 -23.21
CA ASP A 122 21.58 4.85 -24.08
C ASP A 122 21.38 4.09 -25.40
N CYS A 123 20.19 3.52 -25.65
CA CYS A 123 19.90 2.67 -26.82
C CYS A 123 18.94 3.31 -27.84
N LEU A 124 18.87 4.64 -27.86
CA LEU A 124 17.98 5.43 -28.70
C LEU A 124 18.77 6.38 -29.61
N ASN A 125 19.43 5.81 -30.62
CA ASN A 125 20.13 6.62 -31.62
C ASN A 125 19.15 7.35 -32.55
N THR A 126 19.64 8.34 -33.28
CA THR A 126 18.83 9.19 -34.18
C THR A 126 18.04 8.37 -35.20
N LYS A 127 18.66 7.38 -35.86
CA LYS A 127 17.99 6.56 -36.89
C LYS A 127 16.86 5.71 -36.31
N THR A 128 17.05 5.18 -35.10
CA THR A 128 16.00 4.49 -34.36
C THR A 128 14.85 5.44 -34.04
N LEU A 129 15.12 6.64 -33.54
CA LEU A 129 14.07 7.62 -33.21
C LEU A 129 13.30 8.09 -34.46
N GLU A 130 13.99 8.33 -35.58
CA GLU A 130 13.38 8.66 -36.87
C GLU A 130 12.43 7.54 -37.34
N TYR A 131 12.86 6.28 -37.26
CA TYR A 131 11.98 5.16 -37.59
C TYR A 131 10.78 5.06 -36.63
N LEU A 132 11.00 5.22 -35.33
CA LEU A 132 9.90 5.13 -34.36
C LEU A 132 8.89 6.25 -34.56
N GLN A 133 9.34 7.45 -34.96
CA GLN A 133 8.45 8.55 -35.36
C GLN A 133 7.63 8.19 -36.61
N GLU A 134 8.27 7.64 -37.66
CA GLU A 134 7.58 7.14 -38.86
C GLU A 134 6.54 6.06 -38.51
N LEU A 135 6.89 5.14 -37.61
CA LEU A 135 5.98 4.10 -37.15
C LEU A 135 4.80 4.68 -36.34
N ASN A 136 5.03 5.75 -35.59
CA ASN A 136 4.02 6.42 -34.77
C ASN A 136 2.91 7.09 -35.60
N GLU A 137 3.15 7.32 -36.89
CA GLU A 137 2.12 7.79 -37.84
C GLU A 137 1.15 6.65 -38.23
N GLN A 138 1.54 5.39 -38.03
CA GLN A 138 0.77 4.20 -38.41
C GLN A 138 0.09 3.53 -37.21
N ILE A 139 0.76 3.52 -36.06
CA ILE A 139 0.29 2.93 -34.81
C ILE A 139 0.88 3.69 -33.64
N ASP A 140 0.14 3.92 -32.56
CA ASP A 140 0.68 4.62 -31.40
C ASP A 140 1.90 3.90 -30.81
N VAL A 141 3.04 4.60 -30.75
CA VAL A 141 4.30 4.10 -30.19
C VAL A 141 4.55 4.73 -28.81
N TYR A 142 4.81 3.86 -27.84
CA TYR A 142 5.17 4.23 -26.48
C TYR A 142 6.57 3.70 -26.16
N ILE A 143 7.46 4.55 -25.68
CA ILE A 143 8.79 4.16 -25.22
C ILE A 143 8.72 3.89 -23.73
N ASP A 144 8.94 2.65 -23.31
CA ASP A 144 9.07 2.29 -21.90
C ASP A 144 10.54 2.35 -21.52
N LEU A 145 10.92 3.46 -20.89
CA LEU A 145 12.30 3.85 -20.65
C LEU A 145 12.75 3.37 -19.28
N GLY A 146 13.67 2.42 -19.25
CA GLY A 146 14.27 1.89 -18.02
C GLY A 146 15.23 2.89 -17.37
N ILE A 147 14.71 3.82 -16.58
CA ILE A 147 15.50 4.81 -15.82
C ILE A 147 15.99 4.20 -14.51
N GLN A 148 15.09 3.49 -13.81
CA GLN A 148 15.26 2.90 -12.48
C GLN A 148 15.40 3.94 -11.37
N THR A 149 16.39 4.83 -11.45
CA THR A 149 16.62 5.95 -10.53
C THR A 149 17.40 7.06 -11.24
N LEU A 150 17.32 8.29 -10.74
CA LEU A 150 18.19 9.40 -11.15
C LEU A 150 19.35 9.66 -10.16
N ASN A 151 19.55 8.78 -9.17
CA ASN A 151 20.72 8.82 -8.29
C ASN A 151 21.91 8.10 -8.95
N ASP A 152 22.94 8.86 -9.36
CA ASP A 152 24.11 8.31 -10.07
C ASP A 152 24.95 7.36 -9.21
N SER A 153 24.97 7.52 -7.89
CA SER A 153 25.64 6.57 -7.00
C SER A 153 24.93 5.22 -7.05
N THR A 154 23.60 5.21 -6.94
CA THR A 154 22.81 3.99 -7.06
C THR A 154 22.96 3.35 -8.43
N LEU A 155 22.91 4.14 -9.52
CA LEU A 155 23.10 3.64 -10.89
C LEU A 155 24.45 2.93 -11.05
N LYS A 156 25.52 3.48 -10.47
CA LYS A 156 26.84 2.85 -10.44
C LYS A 156 26.84 1.57 -9.61
N ASP A 157 26.27 1.60 -8.40
CA ASP A 157 26.22 0.44 -7.49
C ASP A 157 25.46 -0.74 -8.09
N ILE A 158 24.37 -0.47 -8.82
CA ILE A 158 23.58 -1.50 -9.51
C ILE A 158 24.12 -1.87 -10.90
N ASN A 159 25.31 -1.37 -11.24
CA ASN A 159 25.99 -1.60 -12.52
C ASN A 159 25.08 -1.26 -13.73
N ARG A 160 24.42 -0.10 -13.67
CA ARG A 160 23.65 0.45 -14.77
C ARG A 160 24.59 1.17 -15.73
N GLY A 161 24.60 0.77 -16.99
CA GLY A 161 25.50 1.37 -18.00
C GLY A 161 25.06 2.73 -18.57
N HIS A 162 24.29 3.52 -17.83
CA HIS A 162 24.03 4.93 -18.13
C HIS A 162 23.80 5.70 -16.83
N ASP A 163 23.94 7.02 -16.90
CA ASP A 163 23.74 7.96 -15.81
C ASP A 163 22.37 8.68 -15.89
N SER A 164 22.09 9.48 -14.88
CA SER A 164 20.91 10.35 -14.75
C SER A 164 20.78 11.32 -15.92
N LYS A 165 21.90 11.91 -16.36
CA LYS A 165 21.97 12.84 -17.50
C LYS A 165 21.51 12.17 -18.79
N CYS A 166 21.99 10.96 -19.07
CA CYS A 166 21.58 10.16 -20.22
C CYS A 166 20.07 9.91 -20.20
N SER A 167 19.51 9.58 -19.03
CA SER A 167 18.06 9.39 -18.85
C SER A 167 17.25 10.64 -19.19
N ILE A 168 17.66 11.79 -18.67
CA ILE A 168 16.98 13.08 -18.94
C ILE A 168 17.07 13.46 -20.42
N GLU A 169 18.25 13.32 -21.03
CA GLU A 169 18.43 13.63 -22.45
C GLU A 169 17.67 12.65 -23.37
N ALA A 170 17.55 11.38 -22.98
CA ALA A 170 16.72 10.41 -23.69
C ALA A 170 15.24 10.83 -23.67
N ILE A 171 14.70 11.23 -22.51
CA ILE A 171 13.32 11.73 -22.42
C ILE A 171 13.11 12.91 -23.37
N LYS A 172 13.98 13.93 -23.32
CA LYS A 172 13.89 15.11 -24.19
C LYS A 172 13.93 14.74 -25.68
N LYS A 173 14.82 13.82 -26.06
CA LYS A 173 14.90 13.31 -27.43
C LYS A 173 13.58 12.64 -27.84
N ILE A 174 13.07 11.70 -27.05
CA ILE A 174 11.81 11.01 -27.35
C ILE A 174 10.68 12.03 -27.57
N LYS A 175 10.52 13.03 -26.69
CA LYS A 175 9.51 14.08 -26.84
C LYS A 175 9.72 14.93 -28.10
N LYS A 176 10.96 15.25 -28.47
CA LYS A 176 11.27 16.00 -29.70
C LYS A 176 10.81 15.27 -30.97
N TYR A 177 10.83 13.93 -30.95
CA TYR A 177 10.33 13.08 -32.04
C TYR A 177 8.81 12.81 -31.95
N ASN A 178 8.08 13.54 -31.09
CA ASN A 178 6.63 13.38 -30.88
C ASN A 178 6.21 11.96 -30.45
N LEU A 179 7.11 11.27 -29.72
CA LEU A 179 6.86 9.96 -29.17
C LEU A 179 6.45 10.07 -27.70
N LYS A 180 5.62 9.11 -27.25
CA LYS A 180 5.19 9.01 -25.86
C LYS A 180 6.25 8.25 -25.05
N VAL A 181 6.47 8.67 -23.81
CA VAL A 181 7.46 8.04 -22.91
C VAL A 181 6.84 7.65 -21.57
N PHE A 182 6.98 6.39 -21.22
CA PHE A 182 6.72 5.88 -19.88
C PHE A 182 8.05 5.72 -19.15
N ALA A 183 8.18 6.34 -17.99
CA ALA A 183 9.36 6.23 -17.15
C ALA A 183 9.22 5.02 -16.22
N HIS A 184 10.14 4.06 -16.30
CA HIS A 184 10.21 2.93 -15.38
C HIS A 184 11.21 3.21 -14.27
N ILE A 185 10.73 3.24 -13.03
CA ILE A 185 11.52 3.44 -11.81
C ILE A 185 11.39 2.25 -10.84
N ILE A 186 12.39 2.06 -9.99
CA ILE A 186 12.41 1.06 -8.92
C ILE A 186 12.61 1.77 -7.58
N VAL A 187 11.81 1.39 -6.59
CA VAL A 187 11.84 1.90 -5.22
C VAL A 187 12.37 0.80 -4.30
N GLY A 188 13.28 1.16 -3.39
CA GLY A 188 13.82 0.26 -2.37
C GLY A 188 15.24 -0.22 -2.60
N PHE A 189 16.04 0.45 -3.45
CA PHE A 189 17.49 0.22 -3.47
C PHE A 189 18.12 0.58 -2.11
N GLU A 190 19.12 -0.19 -1.69
CA GLU A 190 19.68 -0.16 -0.34
C GLU A 190 20.11 1.25 0.13
N ASN A 191 20.75 2.00 -0.76
CA ASN A 191 21.33 3.31 -0.45
C ASN A 191 20.41 4.48 -0.81
N GLU A 192 19.13 4.21 -1.09
CA GLU A 192 18.16 5.25 -1.43
C GLU A 192 17.16 5.49 -0.31
N THR A 193 16.75 6.74 -0.21
CA THR A 193 15.75 7.23 0.74
C THR A 193 14.50 7.70 0.00
N ARG A 194 13.46 8.04 0.78
CA ARG A 194 12.27 8.73 0.26
C ARG A 194 12.61 9.98 -0.54
N GLU A 195 13.64 10.72 -0.15
CA GLU A 195 14.08 11.94 -0.84
C GLU A 195 14.67 11.62 -2.22
N ASP A 196 15.43 10.53 -2.35
CA ASP A 196 15.99 10.09 -3.64
C ASP A 196 14.90 9.69 -4.64
N TRP A 197 13.89 8.95 -4.18
CA TRP A 197 12.76 8.56 -5.02
C TRP A 197 11.90 9.77 -5.41
N LEU A 198 11.68 10.70 -4.47
CA LEU A 198 10.98 11.95 -4.77
C LEU A 198 11.74 12.80 -5.78
N ASN A 199 13.06 12.96 -5.62
CA ASN A 199 13.91 13.68 -6.56
C ASN A 199 13.86 13.02 -7.94
N THR A 200 13.89 11.70 -8.02
CA THR A 200 13.73 10.96 -9.27
C THR A 200 12.38 11.30 -9.93
N VAL A 201 11.28 11.18 -9.19
CA VAL A 201 9.91 11.45 -9.68
C VAL A 201 9.76 12.91 -10.14
N GLN A 202 10.18 13.88 -9.34
CA GLN A 202 10.04 15.30 -9.68
C GLN A 202 10.83 15.66 -10.94
N ASN A 203 12.04 15.11 -11.11
CA ASN A 203 12.87 15.41 -12.28
C ASN A 203 12.32 14.78 -13.56
N ILE A 204 11.78 13.56 -13.53
CA ILE A 204 11.13 12.95 -14.72
C ILE A 204 9.81 13.66 -15.05
N VAL A 205 9.01 14.05 -14.04
CA VAL A 205 7.78 14.83 -14.23
C VAL A 205 8.08 16.17 -14.90
N LYS A 206 9.15 16.85 -14.48
CA LYS A 206 9.61 18.11 -15.11
C LYS A 206 9.94 17.95 -16.60
N GLN A 207 10.35 16.74 -17.04
CA GLN A 207 10.59 16.44 -18.46
C GLN A 207 9.31 16.04 -19.23
N LYS A 208 8.12 16.12 -18.60
CA LYS A 208 6.82 15.84 -19.22
C LYS A 208 6.69 14.41 -19.75
N VAL A 209 7.07 13.44 -18.92
CA VAL A 209 6.79 12.02 -19.18
C VAL A 209 5.28 11.77 -19.28
N ASP A 210 4.88 10.81 -20.11
CA ASP A 210 3.48 10.50 -20.42
C ASP A 210 2.89 9.41 -19.50
N GLY A 211 3.69 8.88 -18.58
CA GLY A 211 3.29 7.87 -17.60
C GLY A 211 4.47 7.38 -16.78
N ILE A 212 4.19 6.82 -15.60
CA ILE A 212 5.23 6.30 -14.69
C ILE A 212 4.90 4.87 -14.28
N LYS A 213 5.87 3.96 -14.45
CA LYS A 213 5.84 2.58 -14.00
C LYS A 213 6.70 2.47 -12.75
N ILE A 214 6.08 2.18 -11.61
CA ILE A 214 6.76 2.10 -10.30
C ILE A 214 6.81 0.63 -9.87
N HIS A 215 8.02 0.14 -9.64
CA HIS A 215 8.26 -1.20 -9.12
C HIS A 215 8.87 -1.13 -7.72
N ASN A 216 8.47 -2.03 -6.83
CA ASN A 216 9.25 -2.37 -5.66
C ASN A 216 10.48 -3.19 -6.06
N LEU A 217 11.59 -3.03 -5.34
CA LEU A 217 12.79 -3.82 -5.54
C LEU A 217 12.52 -5.29 -5.16
N HIS A 218 12.82 -6.20 -6.08
CA HIS A 218 12.89 -7.63 -5.83
C HIS A 218 14.34 -8.10 -5.91
N ILE A 219 14.74 -8.91 -4.93
CA ILE A 219 15.95 -9.72 -4.96
C ILE A 219 15.60 -11.03 -5.65
N ILE A 220 16.14 -11.24 -6.84
CA ILE A 220 15.82 -12.39 -7.69
C ILE A 220 16.99 -13.38 -7.63
N LYS A 221 16.70 -14.67 -7.50
CA LYS A 221 17.69 -15.75 -7.44
C LYS A 221 18.70 -15.64 -8.57
N ASN A 222 19.94 -16.02 -8.27
CA ASN A 222 21.06 -16.06 -9.20
C ASN A 222 21.47 -14.70 -9.80
N THR A 223 20.93 -13.58 -9.29
CA THR A 223 21.40 -12.24 -9.66
C THR A 223 22.62 -11.83 -8.83
N GLN A 224 23.36 -10.81 -9.28
CA GLN A 224 24.47 -10.27 -8.48
C GLN A 224 23.96 -9.63 -7.19
N LEU A 225 22.78 -9.00 -7.24
CA LEU A 225 22.13 -8.43 -6.07
C LEU A 225 21.72 -9.50 -5.06
N HIS A 226 21.32 -10.70 -5.53
CA HIS A 226 21.10 -11.85 -4.65
C HIS A 226 22.37 -12.25 -3.90
N LYS A 227 23.50 -12.39 -4.59
CA LYS A 227 24.79 -12.71 -3.94
C LYS A 227 25.20 -11.62 -2.94
N GLN A 228 24.97 -10.35 -3.26
CA GLN A 228 25.21 -9.24 -2.34
C GLN A 228 24.34 -9.35 -1.09
N PHE A 229 23.06 -9.66 -1.25
CA PHE A 229 22.10 -9.83 -0.16
C PHE A 229 22.42 -11.05 0.72
N GLU A 230 22.87 -12.17 0.14
CA GLU A 230 23.33 -13.36 0.89
C GLU A 230 24.59 -13.06 1.71
N ASN A 231 25.53 -12.29 1.14
CA ASN A 231 26.75 -11.89 1.84
C ASN A 231 26.47 -10.88 2.96
N ARG A 232 25.53 -9.94 2.72
CA ARG A 232 25.11 -8.93 3.69
C ARG A 232 23.66 -8.56 3.43
N ALA A 233 22.77 -9.06 4.28
CA ALA A 233 21.36 -8.71 4.23
C ALA A 233 21.19 -7.20 4.46
N PHE A 234 20.32 -6.59 3.67
CA PHE A 234 19.95 -5.18 3.78
C PHE A 234 18.43 -5.03 3.80
N LYS A 235 17.94 -3.83 4.12
CA LYS A 235 16.49 -3.60 4.23
C LYS A 235 15.82 -3.79 2.87
N VAL A 236 14.83 -4.68 2.84
CA VAL A 236 13.82 -4.77 1.77
C VAL A 236 12.46 -4.41 2.35
N TYR A 237 11.57 -3.88 1.51
CA TYR A 237 10.29 -3.34 1.97
C TYR A 237 9.21 -4.41 1.93
N ASN A 238 8.53 -4.64 3.06
CA ASN A 238 7.29 -5.42 3.03
C ASN A 238 6.17 -4.67 2.30
N GLU A 239 5.05 -5.34 2.04
CA GLU A 239 3.91 -4.76 1.32
C GLU A 239 3.38 -3.46 1.95
N TYR A 240 3.35 -3.34 3.28
CA TYR A 240 2.88 -2.13 3.95
C TYR A 240 3.86 -0.97 3.82
N GLU A 241 5.15 -1.23 4.06
CA GLU A 241 6.20 -0.20 3.94
C GLU A 241 6.31 0.31 2.51
N TYR A 242 6.25 -0.58 1.50
CA TYR A 242 6.29 -0.16 0.11
C TYR A 242 5.01 0.59 -0.30
N ALA A 243 3.83 0.19 0.20
CA ALA A 243 2.60 0.94 -0.05
C ALA A 243 2.68 2.38 0.49
N ASP A 244 3.26 2.59 1.68
CA ASP A 244 3.48 3.93 2.26
C ASP A 244 4.33 4.80 1.30
N GLU A 245 5.45 4.27 0.80
CA GLU A 245 6.33 4.99 -0.14
C GLU A 245 5.66 5.23 -1.49
N LEU A 246 4.98 4.21 -2.04
CA LEU A 246 4.28 4.33 -3.31
C LEU A 246 3.18 5.39 -3.25
N ILE A 247 2.35 5.38 -2.21
CA ILE A 247 1.29 6.38 -2.00
C ILE A 247 1.91 7.77 -1.92
N PHE A 248 3.00 7.93 -1.15
CA PHE A 248 3.70 9.21 -1.05
C PHE A 248 4.18 9.71 -2.42
N LEU A 249 4.74 8.84 -3.26
CA LEU A 249 5.16 9.22 -4.62
C LEU A 249 3.97 9.57 -5.52
N ILE A 250 2.88 8.78 -5.51
CA ILE A 250 1.66 9.05 -6.28
C ILE A 250 1.08 10.43 -5.93
N ARG A 251 1.07 10.80 -4.66
CA ARG A 251 0.64 12.13 -4.18
C ARG A 251 1.48 13.28 -4.72
N ASN A 252 2.72 13.02 -5.12
CA ASN A 252 3.66 13.96 -5.75
C ASN A 252 3.72 13.85 -7.29
N ILE A 253 2.83 13.08 -7.92
CA ILE A 253 2.74 12.96 -9.37
C ILE A 253 1.51 13.74 -9.86
N PRO A 254 1.62 14.62 -10.88
CA PRO A 254 0.47 15.33 -11.44
C PRO A 254 -0.64 14.39 -11.87
N LYS A 255 -1.90 14.74 -11.62
CA LYS A 255 -3.08 13.88 -11.85
C LYS A 255 -3.28 13.45 -13.31
N GLU A 256 -2.67 14.16 -14.25
CA GLU A 256 -2.72 13.88 -15.68
C GLU A 256 -1.74 12.78 -16.12
N ILE A 257 -0.74 12.44 -15.29
CA ILE A 257 0.26 11.43 -15.61
C ILE A 257 -0.20 10.08 -15.09
N PRO A 258 -0.50 9.10 -15.96
CA PRO A 258 -0.99 7.81 -15.51
C PRO A 258 0.09 6.98 -14.78
N ILE A 259 -0.34 6.29 -13.73
CA ILE A 259 0.43 5.24 -13.09
C ILE A 259 0.25 3.95 -13.89
N ILE A 260 1.30 3.58 -14.60
CA ILE A 260 1.34 2.43 -15.50
C ILE A 260 1.30 1.12 -14.71
N ARG A 261 1.97 1.11 -13.56
CA ARG A 261 2.08 -0.04 -12.67
C ARG A 261 2.47 0.40 -11.26
N THR A 262 1.98 -0.34 -10.27
CA THR A 262 2.18 -0.07 -8.84
C THR A 262 3.10 -1.08 -8.14
N SER A 263 3.34 -2.26 -8.69
CA SER A 263 4.26 -3.25 -8.12
C SER A 263 4.79 -4.19 -9.19
N THR A 264 5.99 -4.76 -8.99
CA THR A 264 6.53 -5.78 -9.89
C THR A 264 5.91 -7.16 -9.61
N ASP A 265 5.96 -8.06 -10.58
CA ASP A 265 5.59 -9.47 -10.38
C ASP A 265 6.82 -10.33 -10.66
N THR A 266 7.16 -11.21 -9.73
CA THR A 266 8.22 -12.22 -9.91
C THR A 266 7.69 -13.55 -9.43
N SER A 267 8.02 -14.62 -10.15
CA SER A 267 7.66 -15.98 -9.76
C SER A 267 8.16 -16.28 -8.34
N SER A 268 7.36 -16.94 -7.52
CA SER A 268 7.77 -17.40 -6.19
C SER A 268 8.98 -18.33 -6.23
N ASN A 269 9.21 -19.00 -7.37
CA ASN A 269 10.38 -19.86 -7.55
C ASN A 269 11.68 -19.06 -7.69
N ASP A 270 11.60 -17.82 -8.19
CA ASP A 270 12.75 -16.96 -8.47
C ASP A 270 12.92 -15.84 -7.44
N LEU A 271 11.87 -15.49 -6.69
CA LEU A 271 11.91 -14.42 -5.70
C LEU A 271 12.61 -14.89 -4.41
N VAL A 272 13.56 -14.09 -3.93
CA VAL A 272 14.27 -14.30 -2.65
C VAL A 272 13.72 -13.37 -1.58
N ALA A 273 13.57 -12.08 -1.91
CA ALA A 273 13.08 -11.06 -1.00
C ALA A 273 12.56 -9.84 -1.79
N PRO A 274 11.67 -9.00 -1.23
CA PRO A 274 10.83 -9.29 -0.05
C PRO A 274 9.82 -10.41 -0.37
N ILE A 275 9.45 -11.20 0.63
CA ILE A 275 8.36 -12.18 0.50
C ILE A 275 7.08 -11.50 0.97
N TRP A 276 6.27 -11.07 0.02
CA TRP A 276 4.94 -10.52 0.31
C TRP A 276 3.92 -11.64 0.45
N HIS A 277 2.97 -11.44 1.35
CA HIS A 277 1.84 -12.34 1.55
C HIS A 277 0.57 -11.81 0.90
N MET A 278 0.49 -10.49 0.65
CA MET A 278 -0.57 -9.90 -0.17
C MET A 278 -0.49 -10.34 -1.63
N GLN A 279 -1.62 -10.82 -2.16
CA GLN A 279 -1.74 -11.02 -3.60
C GLN A 279 -1.81 -9.66 -4.32
N LYS A 280 -1.41 -9.60 -5.59
CA LYS A 280 -1.43 -8.35 -6.39
C LYS A 280 -2.75 -7.58 -6.31
N GLY A 281 -3.89 -8.28 -6.44
CA GLY A 281 -5.21 -7.64 -6.36
C GLY A 281 -5.51 -7.07 -4.98
N GLN A 282 -5.09 -7.77 -3.93
CA GLN A 282 -5.22 -7.32 -2.54
C GLN A 282 -4.33 -6.11 -2.25
N PHE A 283 -3.10 -6.09 -2.76
CA PHE A 283 -2.19 -4.95 -2.63
C PHE A 283 -2.75 -3.68 -3.30
N VAL A 284 -3.30 -3.81 -4.51
CA VAL A 284 -3.97 -2.69 -5.20
C VAL A 284 -5.20 -2.19 -4.42
N GLU A 285 -5.99 -3.10 -3.87
CA GLU A 285 -7.14 -2.76 -3.02
C GLU A 285 -6.69 -2.03 -1.75
N TYR A 286 -5.64 -2.52 -1.09
CA TYR A 286 -5.05 -1.87 0.09
C TYR A 286 -4.60 -0.43 -0.18
N ILE A 287 -3.91 -0.18 -1.30
CA ILE A 287 -3.50 1.19 -1.69
C ILE A 287 -4.73 2.08 -1.88
N ASN A 288 -5.72 1.60 -2.64
CA ASN A 288 -6.93 2.37 -2.94
C ASN A 288 -7.70 2.72 -1.65
N GLU A 289 -7.89 1.73 -0.76
CA GLU A 289 -8.54 1.92 0.52
C GLU A 289 -7.75 2.90 1.40
N THR A 290 -6.42 2.72 1.51
CA THR A 290 -5.56 3.59 2.32
C THR A 290 -5.64 5.03 1.85
N MET A 291 -5.50 5.27 0.54
CA MET A 291 -5.63 6.61 -0.02
C MET A 291 -7.03 7.19 0.22
N PHE A 292 -8.10 6.41 0.02
CA PHE A 292 -9.46 6.87 0.27
C PHE A 292 -9.70 7.25 1.74
N TYR A 293 -9.38 6.34 2.66
CA TYR A 293 -9.59 6.52 4.10
C TYR A 293 -8.74 7.63 4.70
N GLN A 294 -7.59 7.95 4.08
CA GLN A 294 -6.74 9.06 4.51
C GLN A 294 -7.04 10.38 3.81
N GLY A 295 -7.92 10.36 2.80
CA GLY A 295 -8.27 11.54 2.01
C GLY A 295 -7.19 11.97 1.02
N TYR A 296 -6.39 11.02 0.55
CA TYR A 296 -5.33 11.24 -0.42
C TYR A 296 -5.82 11.03 -1.85
N ALA A 297 -5.24 11.80 -2.75
CA ALA A 297 -5.45 11.68 -4.18
C ALA A 297 -4.11 11.91 -4.90
N GLN A 298 -3.98 11.40 -6.12
CA GLN A 298 -2.83 11.71 -6.95
C GLN A 298 -2.65 13.23 -7.13
N GLY A 299 -1.44 13.72 -6.91
CA GLY A 299 -1.08 15.13 -7.05
C GLY A 299 -1.58 16.05 -5.94
N ASP A 300 -2.19 15.54 -4.86
CA ASP A 300 -2.71 16.36 -3.75
C ASP A 300 -1.62 17.12 -2.95
N LEU A 301 -0.36 16.70 -3.08
CA LEU A 301 0.80 17.41 -2.51
C LEU A 301 1.39 18.46 -3.46
N LEU A 302 1.01 18.44 -4.75
CA LEU A 302 1.42 19.46 -5.72
C LEU A 302 0.43 20.61 -5.76
N ASP A 303 -0.86 20.27 -5.85
CA ASP A 303 -1.97 21.22 -5.88
C ASP A 303 -2.87 20.94 -4.68
N LYS A 304 -3.23 22.00 -3.93
CA LYS A 304 -4.11 21.87 -2.77
C LYS A 304 -5.49 21.39 -3.23
N GLN A 305 -5.77 20.09 -3.04
CA GLN A 305 -7.07 19.52 -3.35
C GLN A 305 -8.00 19.61 -2.14
N THR A 306 -9.25 19.98 -2.39
CA THR A 306 -10.33 19.85 -1.41
C THR A 306 -10.73 18.39 -1.28
N ILE A 307 -10.73 17.89 -0.06
CA ILE A 307 -11.19 16.54 0.26
C ILE A 307 -12.72 16.49 0.08
N ASP A 308 -13.19 15.62 -0.81
CA ASP A 308 -14.62 15.36 -0.99
C ASP A 308 -15.16 14.47 0.14
N LEU A 309 -15.79 15.09 1.13
CA LEU A 309 -16.41 14.41 2.27
C LEU A 309 -17.82 13.92 1.90
N LYS A 310 -17.89 12.69 1.40
CA LYS A 310 -19.17 12.04 1.11
C LYS A 310 -20.05 11.99 2.37
N LYS A 311 -21.33 12.33 2.22
CA LYS A 311 -22.31 12.30 3.32
C LYS A 311 -22.38 10.91 3.96
N GLN A 312 -22.28 10.87 5.28
CA GLN A 312 -22.41 9.65 6.08
C GLN A 312 -23.81 9.53 6.69
N ASN A 313 -24.24 8.29 6.93
CA ASN A 313 -25.46 8.03 7.69
C ASN A 313 -25.13 8.12 9.19
N SER A 314 -25.52 9.22 9.82
CA SER A 314 -25.31 9.48 11.24
C SER A 314 -26.61 9.37 12.04
N PHE A 315 -26.49 8.94 13.30
CA PHE A 315 -27.59 8.66 14.22
C PHE A 315 -27.30 9.23 15.61
N LYS A 316 -28.31 9.79 16.25
CA LYS A 316 -28.22 10.27 17.64
C LYS A 316 -28.39 9.10 18.60
N LEU A 317 -27.53 9.03 19.62
CA LEU A 317 -27.54 8.00 20.66
C LEU A 317 -28.28 8.46 21.93
N GLU A 318 -28.49 7.52 22.86
CA GLU A 318 -29.25 7.77 24.11
C GLU A 318 -28.55 8.79 25.03
N ASP A 319 -27.23 8.88 25.00
CA ASP A 319 -26.42 9.89 25.74
C ASP A 319 -26.26 11.23 25.00
N ASN A 320 -26.99 11.43 23.89
CA ASN A 320 -26.89 12.57 22.97
C ASN A 320 -25.62 12.66 22.12
N SER A 321 -24.68 11.71 22.22
CA SER A 321 -23.60 11.59 21.25
C SER A 321 -24.11 11.12 19.87
N VAL A 322 -23.22 11.09 18.87
CA VAL A 322 -23.56 10.71 17.51
C VAL A 322 -22.72 9.51 17.08
N THR A 323 -23.34 8.56 16.39
CA THR A 323 -22.66 7.44 15.74
C THR A 323 -22.85 7.47 14.24
N ILE A 324 -21.98 6.77 13.53
CA ILE A 324 -22.05 6.57 12.08
C ILE A 324 -22.20 5.07 11.80
N TRP A 325 -23.00 4.73 10.79
CA TRP A 325 -23.00 3.39 10.21
C TRP A 325 -21.90 3.28 9.15
N ASP A 326 -20.91 2.41 9.38
CA ASP A 326 -19.88 2.14 8.38
C ASP A 326 -20.35 1.06 7.41
N LYS A 327 -20.50 1.43 6.13
CA LYS A 327 -20.98 0.50 5.09
C LYS A 327 -20.00 -0.64 4.80
N THR A 328 -18.71 -0.42 5.05
CA THR A 328 -17.64 -1.39 4.76
C THR A 328 -17.62 -2.46 5.85
N TYR A 329 -17.57 -2.02 7.10
CA TYR A 329 -17.54 -2.90 8.26
C TYR A 329 -18.93 -3.45 8.64
N LYS A 330 -20.00 -2.86 8.07
CA LYS A 330 -21.40 -3.20 8.32
C LYS A 330 -21.74 -3.18 9.80
N ASP A 331 -21.32 -2.11 10.46
CA ASP A 331 -21.44 -1.93 11.89
C ASP A 331 -21.52 -0.44 12.26
N PHE A 332 -21.97 -0.16 13.47
CA PHE A 332 -21.93 1.18 14.06
C PHE A 332 -20.60 1.39 14.79
N TYR A 333 -20.10 2.63 14.81
CA TYR A 333 -18.91 2.96 15.60
C TYR A 333 -19.12 2.86 17.12
N HIS A 334 -20.37 2.90 17.58
CA HIS A 334 -20.71 2.91 19.00
C HIS A 334 -22.05 2.19 19.26
N PRO A 335 -22.24 1.64 20.47
CA PRO A 335 -23.48 1.02 20.91
C PRO A 335 -24.63 2.04 21.03
N LYS A 336 -25.86 1.53 21.10
CA LYS A 336 -27.05 2.38 21.17
C LYS A 336 -27.10 3.26 22.43
N SER A 337 -26.56 2.74 23.54
CA SER A 337 -26.51 3.43 24.83
C SER A 337 -25.72 4.73 24.84
N GLY A 338 -24.80 4.95 23.88
CA GLY A 338 -23.98 6.15 23.83
C GLY A 338 -22.48 5.94 23.70
N ALA A 339 -21.81 6.81 22.94
CA ALA A 339 -20.36 6.81 22.80
C ALA A 339 -19.65 7.25 24.10
N TYR A 340 -20.17 8.26 24.82
CA TYR A 340 -19.60 8.65 26.11
C TYR A 340 -20.00 7.67 27.22
N THR A 341 -21.20 7.11 27.17
CA THR A 341 -21.59 6.04 28.09
C THR A 341 -20.61 4.87 27.99
N GLN A 342 -20.26 4.45 26.77
CA GLN A 342 -19.26 3.40 26.55
C GLN A 342 -17.87 3.86 27.04
N ALA A 343 -17.41 5.04 26.63
CA ALA A 343 -16.11 5.55 27.05
C ALA A 343 -15.94 5.60 28.58
N ASP A 344 -16.96 6.08 29.30
CA ASP A 344 -16.93 6.21 30.76
C ASP A 344 -17.06 4.85 31.47
N GLU A 345 -18.17 4.13 31.22
CA GLU A 345 -18.51 2.93 31.98
C GLU A 345 -17.58 1.74 31.68
N LEU A 346 -17.19 1.60 30.42
CA LEU A 346 -16.32 0.51 29.98
C LEU A 346 -14.86 0.91 30.07
N PHE A 347 -14.43 1.91 29.31
CA PHE A 347 -13.00 2.14 29.11
C PHE A 347 -12.35 2.83 30.31
N ILE A 348 -12.93 3.93 30.81
CA ILE A 348 -12.36 4.74 31.89
C ILE A 348 -12.48 4.02 33.24
N LYS A 349 -13.70 3.59 33.63
CA LYS A 349 -13.92 2.96 34.95
C LYS A 349 -13.21 1.62 35.09
N GLN A 350 -13.29 0.73 34.09
CA GLN A 350 -12.69 -0.61 34.21
C GLN A 350 -11.16 -0.59 34.16
N SER A 351 -10.55 0.42 33.53
CA SER A 351 -9.10 0.62 33.57
C SER A 351 -8.60 1.32 34.84
N LYS A 352 -9.53 1.82 35.68
CA LYS A 352 -9.28 2.68 36.85
C LYS A 352 -8.48 3.93 36.49
N LEU A 353 -8.80 4.51 35.35
CA LEU A 353 -7.96 5.54 34.74
C LEU A 353 -7.85 6.79 35.62
N GLU A 354 -8.97 7.28 36.15
CA GLU A 354 -9.00 8.47 37.01
C GLU A 354 -8.11 8.31 38.25
N GLU A 355 -8.21 7.18 38.96
CA GLU A 355 -7.36 6.89 40.14
C GLU A 355 -5.88 6.86 39.78
N LYS A 356 -5.53 6.23 38.65
CA LYS A 356 -4.14 6.09 38.21
C LYS A 356 -3.54 7.43 37.78
N LEU A 357 -4.32 8.30 37.13
CA LEU A 357 -3.91 9.63 36.69
C LEU A 357 -3.80 10.66 37.82
N GLN A 358 -4.21 10.33 39.05
CA GLN A 358 -3.80 11.13 40.22
C GLN A 358 -2.36 10.82 40.65
N LYS A 359 -1.86 9.62 40.35
CA LYS A 359 -0.61 9.10 40.93
C LYS A 359 0.55 9.11 39.93
N ASN A 360 0.32 8.68 38.69
CA ASN A 360 1.36 8.49 37.68
C ASN A 360 0.99 9.10 36.33
N ASP A 361 2.01 9.51 35.57
CA ASP A 361 1.86 9.74 34.14
C ASP A 361 1.59 8.40 33.43
N LEU A 362 0.71 8.38 32.42
CA LEU A 362 0.29 7.13 31.76
C LEU A 362 0.44 7.21 30.24
N ASN A 363 0.87 6.09 29.66
CA ASN A 363 0.80 5.85 28.21
C ASN A 363 -0.41 4.99 27.88
N ILE A 364 -1.32 5.52 27.06
CA ILE A 364 -2.54 4.83 26.61
C ILE A 364 -2.45 4.53 25.11
N LEU A 365 -2.81 3.31 24.73
CA LEU A 365 -2.96 2.91 23.33
C LEU A 365 -4.45 2.78 23.00
N ASP A 366 -4.94 3.62 22.10
CA ASP A 366 -6.34 3.63 21.63
C ASP A 366 -6.41 3.02 20.23
N ILE A 367 -6.87 1.77 20.12
CA ILE A 367 -6.89 1.00 18.88
C ILE A 367 -8.32 0.94 18.36
N GLY A 368 -8.52 1.45 17.15
CA GLY A 368 -9.86 1.72 16.63
C GLY A 368 -10.34 3.10 17.06
N PHE A 369 -9.49 4.12 16.86
CA PHE A 369 -9.78 5.51 17.24
C PHE A 369 -11.16 5.97 16.77
N GLY A 370 -11.54 5.58 15.55
CA GLY A 370 -12.83 5.83 14.95
C GLY A 370 -13.22 7.30 15.02
N MET A 371 -14.33 7.59 15.69
CA MET A 371 -14.83 8.96 15.85
C MET A 371 -14.15 9.75 16.98
N GLY A 372 -13.26 9.11 17.75
CA GLY A 372 -12.39 9.75 18.75
C GLY A 372 -12.97 9.88 20.16
N TYR A 373 -14.17 9.34 20.43
CA TYR A 373 -14.87 9.55 21.70
C TYR A 373 -14.12 9.04 22.93
N ASN A 374 -13.45 7.88 22.85
CA ASN A 374 -12.65 7.34 23.97
C ASN A 374 -11.54 8.32 24.36
N SER A 375 -10.76 8.77 23.39
CA SER A 375 -9.70 9.75 23.58
C SER A 375 -10.20 11.12 24.06
N LEU A 376 -11.32 11.61 23.52
CA LEU A 376 -11.95 12.86 23.99
C LEU A 376 -12.39 12.77 25.45
N ALA A 377 -12.97 11.63 25.86
CA ALA A 377 -13.35 11.39 27.24
C ALA A 377 -12.12 11.37 28.16
N ILE A 378 -11.03 10.70 27.76
CA ILE A 378 -9.77 10.72 28.51
C ILE A 378 -9.25 12.15 28.69
N ILE A 379 -9.20 12.95 27.62
CA ILE A 379 -8.64 14.31 27.64
C ILE A 379 -9.39 15.19 28.65
N LYS A 380 -10.70 15.02 28.77
CA LYS A 380 -11.56 15.77 29.68
C LYS A 380 -11.52 15.33 31.14
N LEU A 381 -10.92 14.18 31.45
CA LEU A 381 -10.86 13.69 32.83
C LEU A 381 -10.11 14.67 33.74
N PRO A 382 -10.61 14.91 34.97
CA PRO A 382 -9.85 15.61 36.00
C PRO A 382 -8.62 14.77 36.38
N LYS A 383 -7.43 15.38 36.33
CA LYS A 383 -6.16 14.69 36.57
C LYS A 383 -5.06 15.63 37.03
N GLU A 384 -4.16 15.10 37.85
CA GLU A 384 -2.93 15.77 38.28
C GLU A 384 -1.71 15.39 37.43
N LYS A 385 -1.76 14.23 36.76
CA LYS A 385 -0.67 13.68 35.96
C LYS A 385 -0.95 13.71 34.46
N LYS A 386 0.12 13.58 33.68
CA LYS A 386 0.06 13.66 32.22
C LYS A 386 -0.45 12.34 31.63
N VAL A 387 -1.22 12.45 30.56
CA VAL A 387 -1.64 11.31 29.75
C VAL A 387 -1.11 11.44 28.33
N ASN A 388 -0.45 10.38 27.85
CA ASN A 388 0.08 10.29 26.50
C ASN A 388 -0.68 9.21 25.73
N ILE A 389 -1.55 9.64 24.83
CA ILE A 389 -2.39 8.78 24.01
C ILE A 389 -1.69 8.55 22.67
N THR A 390 -1.53 7.28 22.30
CA THR A 390 -1.25 6.89 20.91
C THR A 390 -2.49 6.23 20.37
N ALA A 391 -3.07 6.80 19.31
CA ALA A 391 -4.24 6.28 18.63
C ALA A 391 -3.83 5.57 17.33
N LEU A 392 -4.41 4.41 17.04
CA LEU A 392 -4.23 3.68 15.79
C LEU A 392 -5.55 3.62 15.02
N ASP A 393 -5.56 4.12 13.79
CA ASP A 393 -6.69 4.00 12.89
C ASP A 393 -6.25 4.18 11.43
N LYS A 394 -6.97 3.56 10.48
CA LYS A 394 -6.71 3.76 9.05
C LYS A 394 -7.54 4.89 8.44
N ASN A 395 -8.65 5.26 9.08
CA ASN A 395 -9.64 6.20 8.60
C ASN A 395 -9.42 7.59 9.21
N ARG A 396 -8.74 8.46 8.47
CA ARG A 396 -8.62 9.89 8.82
C ARG A 396 -9.92 10.64 8.52
N ILE A 397 -10.63 10.25 7.46
CA ILE A 397 -11.84 10.94 6.98
C ILE A 397 -12.97 10.90 8.02
N ILE A 398 -13.13 9.79 8.75
CA ILE A 398 -14.14 9.68 9.81
C ILE A 398 -13.94 10.71 10.93
N ILE A 399 -12.70 11.12 11.20
CA ILE A 399 -12.39 12.14 12.22
C ILE A 399 -12.98 13.49 11.81
N LYS A 400 -12.90 13.85 10.52
CA LYS A 400 -13.52 15.08 10.03
C LYS A 400 -15.04 15.01 10.06
N HIS A 401 -15.62 13.84 9.78
CA HIS A 401 -17.05 13.63 9.98
C HIS A 401 -17.46 13.77 11.45
N SER A 402 -16.68 13.21 12.37
CA SER A 402 -16.90 13.35 13.82
C SER A 402 -16.85 14.82 14.23
N SER A 403 -15.82 15.57 13.82
CA SER A 403 -15.70 17.01 14.06
C SER A 403 -16.92 17.80 13.58
N ASN A 404 -17.41 17.50 12.36
CA ASN A 404 -18.57 18.19 11.78
C ASN A 404 -19.89 17.86 12.47
N LEU A 405 -20.02 16.67 13.05
CA LEU A 405 -21.22 16.21 13.75
C LEU A 405 -21.19 16.54 15.25
N ASN A 406 -20.02 16.91 15.78
CA ASN A 406 -19.85 17.21 17.19
C ASN A 406 -20.33 18.65 17.51
N ASN A 407 -21.22 18.77 18.49
CA ASN A 407 -21.79 20.04 18.94
C ASN A 407 -20.92 20.76 20.00
N ASN A 408 -19.92 20.08 20.58
CA ASN A 408 -19.02 20.66 21.56
C ASN A 408 -17.86 21.37 20.83
N SER A 409 -17.73 22.69 21.05
CA SER A 409 -16.74 23.52 20.36
C SER A 409 -15.29 23.14 20.67
N ASP A 410 -15.00 22.65 21.87
CA ASP A 410 -13.62 22.33 22.26
C ASP A 410 -13.20 20.97 21.73
N GLU A 411 -14.10 19.98 21.76
CA GLU A 411 -13.84 18.70 21.11
C GLU A 411 -13.68 18.84 19.60
N LYS A 412 -14.46 19.72 18.98
CA LYS A 412 -14.31 20.03 17.56
C LYS A 412 -12.91 20.53 17.24
N LYS A 413 -12.36 21.45 18.05
CA LYS A 413 -10.98 21.94 17.87
C LYS A 413 -9.96 20.81 18.01
N ILE A 414 -10.16 19.89 18.97
CA ILE A 414 -9.28 18.72 19.16
C ILE A 414 -9.34 17.82 17.91
N LEU A 415 -10.54 17.45 17.47
CA LEU A 415 -10.73 16.59 16.29
C LEU A 415 -10.19 17.24 15.01
N ASP A 416 -10.38 18.55 14.83
CA ASP A 416 -9.82 19.29 13.70
C ASP A 416 -8.28 19.32 13.76
N SER A 417 -7.69 19.54 14.94
CA SER A 417 -6.24 19.49 15.16
C SER A 417 -5.65 18.11 14.82
N ILE A 418 -6.32 17.02 15.25
CA ILE A 418 -5.93 15.65 14.92
C ILE A 418 -6.08 15.38 13.43
N PHE A 419 -7.17 15.84 12.81
CA PHE A 419 -7.37 15.67 11.37
C PHE A 419 -6.28 16.38 10.56
N GLU A 420 -5.89 17.59 10.95
CA GLU A 420 -4.93 18.41 10.20
C GLU A 420 -3.47 17.98 10.44
N THR A 421 -3.12 17.66 11.70
CA THR A 421 -1.73 17.49 12.12
C THR A 421 -1.40 16.07 12.62
N LEU A 422 -2.40 15.20 12.72
CA LEU A 422 -2.32 13.87 13.34
C LEU A 422 -1.95 13.91 14.82
N LYS A 423 -2.02 15.09 15.46
CA LYS A 423 -1.62 15.31 16.84
C LYS A 423 -2.55 16.30 17.53
N TYR A 424 -2.56 16.22 18.85
CA TYR A 424 -3.10 17.23 19.76
C TYR A 424 -2.24 17.25 21.02
N GLU A 425 -1.97 18.43 21.58
CA GLU A 425 -1.20 18.56 22.81
C GLU A 425 -1.67 19.78 23.63
N ASP A 426 -1.77 19.61 24.94
CA ASP A 426 -1.96 20.66 25.94
C ASP A 426 -1.05 20.42 27.17
N SER A 427 -1.27 21.15 28.27
CA SER A 427 -0.42 21.05 29.46
C SER A 427 -0.33 19.63 30.06
N ASN A 428 -1.42 18.85 29.99
CA ASN A 428 -1.55 17.55 30.66
C ASN A 428 -1.90 16.41 29.70
N ASN A 429 -2.14 16.69 28.43
CA ASN A 429 -2.55 15.71 27.42
C ASN A 429 -1.63 15.77 26.20
N SER A 430 -1.18 14.62 25.73
CA SER A 430 -0.69 14.46 24.35
C SER A 430 -1.48 13.35 23.66
N LEU A 431 -1.80 13.55 22.39
CA LEU A 431 -2.44 12.56 21.54
C LEU A 431 -1.74 12.55 20.19
N GLN A 432 -1.29 11.38 19.76
CA GLN A 432 -0.75 11.16 18.42
C GLN A 432 -1.54 10.06 17.73
N LEU A 433 -2.11 10.38 16.56
CA LEU A 433 -2.73 9.43 15.67
C LEU A 433 -1.70 8.87 14.68
N LEU A 434 -1.56 7.54 14.64
CA LEU A 434 -0.79 6.85 13.61
C LEU A 434 -1.75 6.26 12.58
N LEU A 435 -1.67 6.77 11.36
CA LEU A 435 -2.50 6.33 10.25
C LEU A 435 -1.98 5.03 9.63
N GLY A 436 -2.89 4.08 9.43
CA GLY A 436 -2.63 2.84 8.71
C GLY A 436 -3.35 1.65 9.31
N ASP A 437 -3.14 0.47 8.72
CA ASP A 437 -3.62 -0.79 9.30
C ASP A 437 -2.99 -0.99 10.69
N ALA A 438 -3.81 -1.15 11.73
CA ALA A 438 -3.33 -1.28 13.10
C ALA A 438 -2.41 -2.50 13.29
N ARG A 439 -2.56 -3.56 12.47
CA ARG A 439 -1.65 -4.72 12.47
C ARG A 439 -0.23 -4.35 12.05
N PHE A 440 -0.07 -3.31 11.23
CA PHE A 440 1.21 -2.78 10.83
C PHE A 440 1.68 -1.62 11.71
N THR A 441 0.83 -0.63 11.99
CA THR A 441 1.24 0.57 12.74
C THR A 441 1.65 0.25 14.18
N ILE A 442 1.09 -0.78 14.80
CA ILE A 442 1.51 -1.24 16.13
C ILE A 442 2.98 -1.69 16.16
N THR A 443 3.50 -2.21 15.04
CA THR A 443 4.91 -2.66 14.93
C THR A 443 5.90 -1.49 14.90
N LYS A 444 5.41 -0.27 14.63
CA LYS A 444 6.20 0.96 14.63
C LYS A 444 6.28 1.63 16.01
N LEU A 445 5.62 1.07 17.03
CA LEU A 445 5.58 1.65 18.37
C LEU A 445 6.86 1.31 19.14
N GLU A 446 7.56 2.34 19.62
CA GLU A 446 8.82 2.19 20.36
C GLU A 446 8.61 2.17 21.88
N LYS A 447 7.47 2.71 22.36
CA LYS A 447 7.14 2.81 23.79
C LYS A 447 6.21 1.71 24.26
N LYS A 448 6.20 1.48 25.57
CA LYS A 448 5.28 0.55 26.25
C LYS A 448 4.06 1.30 26.80
N TYR A 449 2.95 0.58 26.90
CA TYR A 449 1.64 1.13 27.28
C TYR A 449 1.12 0.50 28.57
N ASP A 450 0.50 1.34 29.41
CA ASP A 450 -0.09 0.97 30.70
C ASP A 450 -1.54 0.51 30.55
N ILE A 451 -2.24 1.07 29.57
CA ILE A 451 -3.64 0.81 29.29
C ILE A 451 -3.81 0.73 27.77
N VAL A 452 -4.55 -0.28 27.31
CA VAL A 452 -4.96 -0.40 25.92
C VAL A 452 -6.48 -0.41 25.84
N PHE A 453 -7.03 0.46 25.02
CA PHE A 453 -8.42 0.40 24.59
C PHE A 453 -8.43 -0.29 23.23
N LEU A 454 -8.97 -1.51 23.19
CA LEU A 454 -9.14 -2.28 21.97
C LEU A 454 -10.61 -2.20 21.56
N ASP A 455 -10.93 -1.22 20.72
CA ASP A 455 -12.29 -0.96 20.27
C ASP A 455 -12.47 -1.44 18.82
N ALA A 456 -12.72 -2.73 18.69
CA ALA A 456 -12.89 -3.37 17.39
C ALA A 456 -14.39 -3.47 17.03
N PHE A 457 -14.70 -3.43 15.74
CA PHE A 457 -16.02 -3.77 15.22
C PHE A 457 -16.40 -5.23 15.50
N LEU A 458 -17.64 -5.60 15.18
CA LEU A 458 -18.19 -6.94 15.39
C LEU A 458 -17.28 -8.07 14.84
N PRO A 459 -16.90 -9.06 15.68
CA PRO A 459 -15.88 -10.06 15.34
C PRO A 459 -16.26 -11.02 14.21
N ASN A 460 -17.54 -11.30 14.02
CA ASN A 460 -18.00 -12.20 12.96
C ASN A 460 -17.89 -11.56 11.56
N LEU A 461 -17.73 -10.24 11.49
CA LEU A 461 -17.57 -9.49 10.25
C LEU A 461 -16.17 -8.91 10.10
N ASN A 462 -15.52 -8.55 11.21
CA ASN A 462 -14.29 -7.77 11.25
C ASN A 462 -13.24 -8.33 12.25
N PRO A 463 -12.85 -9.62 12.15
CA PRO A 463 -11.96 -10.26 13.13
C PRO A 463 -10.48 -9.83 13.10
N SER A 464 -10.03 -9.00 12.15
CA SER A 464 -8.59 -8.69 11.97
C SER A 464 -7.86 -8.20 13.23
N LEU A 465 -8.50 -7.34 14.03
CA LEU A 465 -7.97 -6.84 15.31
C LEU A 465 -8.22 -7.79 16.50
N LEU A 466 -8.87 -8.93 16.26
CA LEU A 466 -9.32 -9.89 17.26
C LEU A 466 -8.73 -11.28 17.01
N THR A 467 -7.60 -11.34 16.30
CA THR A 467 -6.86 -12.56 16.01
C THR A 467 -5.78 -12.83 17.06
N TYR A 468 -5.45 -14.11 17.23
CA TYR A 468 -4.33 -14.54 18.07
C TYR A 468 -3.02 -13.80 17.72
N ASN A 469 -2.72 -13.67 16.43
CA ASN A 469 -1.51 -13.03 15.93
C ASN A 469 -1.46 -11.53 16.30
N PHE A 470 -2.58 -10.82 16.21
CA PHE A 470 -2.64 -9.43 16.65
C PHE A 470 -2.46 -9.30 18.17
N PHE A 471 -3.00 -10.23 18.96
CA PHE A 471 -2.79 -10.24 20.41
C PHE A 471 -1.33 -10.50 20.81
N ILE A 472 -0.57 -11.24 20.01
CA ILE A 472 0.87 -11.37 20.20
C ILE A 472 1.57 -10.02 19.98
N LEU A 473 1.19 -9.25 18.95
CA LEU A 473 1.71 -7.89 18.75
C LEU A 473 1.35 -6.96 19.91
N LEU A 474 0.11 -7.02 20.41
CA LEU A 474 -0.29 -6.26 21.60
C LEU A 474 0.63 -6.57 22.77
N LYS A 475 0.88 -7.84 23.07
CA LYS A 475 1.75 -8.25 24.19
C LYS A 475 3.14 -7.63 24.13
N VAL A 476 3.69 -7.45 22.92
CA VAL A 476 5.00 -6.83 22.72
C VAL A 476 5.02 -5.36 23.14
N VAL A 477 3.90 -4.64 23.14
CA VAL A 477 3.87 -3.21 23.48
C VAL A 477 3.35 -2.91 24.89
N LEU A 478 3.09 -3.92 25.73
CA LEU A 478 2.54 -3.73 27.08
C LEU A 478 3.61 -3.60 28.17
N ASN A 479 3.34 -2.74 29.15
CA ASN A 479 3.97 -2.81 30.47
C ASN A 479 3.49 -4.05 31.24
N LYS A 480 4.27 -4.49 32.24
CA LYS A 480 4.01 -5.73 32.99
C LYS A 480 2.60 -5.81 33.59
N ASP A 481 2.16 -4.72 34.22
CA ASP A 481 0.86 -4.63 34.89
C ASP A 481 -0.20 -3.93 34.03
N ALA A 482 0.02 -3.88 32.72
CA ALA A 482 -0.90 -3.24 31.80
C ALA A 482 -2.24 -3.97 31.73
N ILE A 483 -3.29 -3.20 31.46
CA ILE A 483 -4.66 -3.69 31.30
C ILE A 483 -5.15 -3.40 29.88
N ILE A 484 -5.80 -4.36 29.25
CA ILE A 484 -6.50 -4.16 27.97
C ILE A 484 -8.00 -4.21 28.27
N ILE A 485 -8.72 -3.19 27.81
CA ILE A 485 -10.18 -3.19 27.80
C ILE A 485 -10.60 -3.46 26.35
N CYS A 486 -11.20 -4.62 26.09
CA CYS A 486 -11.67 -5.02 24.77
C CYS A 486 -13.19 -4.87 24.69
N SER A 487 -13.69 -4.10 23.73
CA SER A 487 -15.13 -3.85 23.57
C SER A 487 -15.94 -5.05 23.07
N GLN A 488 -15.27 -6.15 22.74
CA GLN A 488 -15.89 -7.36 22.21
C GLN A 488 -15.79 -8.53 23.19
N ASN A 489 -16.93 -9.17 23.44
CA ASN A 489 -17.04 -10.33 24.32
C ASN A 489 -17.64 -11.54 23.58
N ASN A 490 -16.77 -12.47 23.19
CA ASN A 490 -17.13 -13.76 22.58
C ASN A 490 -16.13 -14.83 23.00
N SER A 491 -16.55 -16.10 23.08
CA SER A 491 -15.71 -17.26 23.41
C SER A 491 -14.50 -17.43 22.48
N ILE A 492 -14.63 -17.07 21.19
CA ILE A 492 -13.52 -17.13 20.20
C ILE A 492 -12.41 -16.13 20.58
N ILE A 493 -12.79 -14.92 20.98
CA ILE A 493 -11.86 -13.85 21.39
C ILE A 493 -11.17 -14.22 22.71
N LYS A 494 -11.95 -14.72 23.68
CA LYS A 494 -11.43 -15.25 24.96
C LYS A 494 -10.37 -16.33 24.72
N ALA A 495 -10.62 -17.24 23.78
CA ALA A 495 -9.67 -18.28 23.41
C ALA A 495 -8.39 -17.70 22.78
N GLY A 496 -8.51 -16.70 21.91
CA GLY A 496 -7.35 -16.02 21.32
C GLY A 496 -6.47 -15.35 22.38
N PHE A 497 -7.06 -14.60 23.31
CA PHE A 497 -6.33 -13.97 24.42
C PHE A 497 -5.66 -15.01 25.34
N ALA A 498 -6.40 -16.07 25.73
CA ALA A 498 -5.83 -17.15 26.53
C ALA A 498 -4.62 -17.79 25.84
N LYS A 499 -4.73 -18.08 24.53
CA LYS A 499 -3.63 -18.63 23.73
C LYS A 499 -2.42 -17.69 23.63
N ALA A 500 -2.64 -16.38 23.58
CA ALA A 500 -1.58 -15.36 23.61
C ALA A 500 -0.95 -15.17 25.01
N GLY A 501 -1.43 -15.87 26.03
CA GLY A 501 -0.94 -15.78 27.40
C GLY A 501 -1.46 -14.53 28.09
N PHE A 502 -2.78 -14.37 28.05
CA PHE A 502 -3.55 -13.44 28.87
C PHE A 502 -4.62 -14.17 29.71
N ILE A 503 -5.05 -13.52 30.78
CA ILE A 503 -6.27 -13.86 31.53
C ILE A 503 -7.35 -12.83 31.21
N TYR A 504 -8.62 -13.21 31.31
CA TYR A 504 -9.77 -12.36 30.99
C TYR A 504 -10.84 -12.43 32.08
N GLU A 505 -11.56 -11.33 32.24
CA GLU A 505 -12.74 -11.21 33.09
C GLU A 505 -13.91 -10.64 32.25
N ASP A 506 -15.09 -11.21 32.43
CA ASP A 506 -16.32 -10.77 31.77
C ASP A 506 -16.83 -9.48 32.39
N PHE A 507 -17.09 -8.47 31.57
CA PHE A 507 -17.74 -7.23 32.00
C PHE A 507 -18.99 -6.96 31.16
N ASN A 508 -20.10 -6.66 31.82
CA ASN A 508 -21.36 -6.30 31.17
C ASN A 508 -22.04 -5.19 31.95
N ILE A 509 -22.65 -4.23 31.25
CA ILE A 509 -23.44 -3.18 31.89
C ILE A 509 -24.91 -3.59 31.84
N ASN A 510 -25.52 -3.70 33.02
CA ASN A 510 -26.92 -4.10 33.15
C ASN A 510 -27.85 -3.23 32.28
N ARG A 511 -28.71 -3.91 31.50
CA ARG A 511 -29.71 -3.29 30.61
C ARG A 511 -29.15 -2.51 29.41
N THR A 512 -27.89 -2.72 29.04
CA THR A 512 -27.30 -2.18 27.80
C THR A 512 -26.84 -3.31 26.87
N ASP A 513 -26.48 -2.95 25.65
CA ASP A 513 -25.86 -3.80 24.64
C ASP A 513 -24.33 -3.95 24.83
N ILE A 514 -23.74 -3.32 25.85
CA ILE A 514 -22.30 -3.33 26.09
C ILE A 514 -21.87 -4.62 26.80
N LYS A 515 -21.09 -5.43 26.10
CA LYS A 515 -20.43 -6.64 26.61
C LYS A 515 -18.96 -6.61 26.24
N ALA A 516 -18.08 -6.68 27.24
CA ALA A 516 -16.66 -6.46 27.06
C ALA A 516 -15.81 -7.47 27.84
N LEU A 517 -14.49 -7.40 27.62
CA LEU A 517 -13.49 -8.18 28.35
C LEU A 517 -12.44 -7.28 28.97
N ILE A 518 -12.14 -7.54 30.24
CA ILE A 518 -11.00 -6.95 30.94
C ILE A 518 -9.86 -7.97 30.89
N ILE A 519 -8.75 -7.60 30.26
CA ILE A 519 -7.63 -8.51 29.99
C ILE A 519 -6.38 -8.06 30.75
N LYS A 520 -5.66 -9.02 31.32
CA LYS A 520 -4.35 -8.81 31.96
C LYS A 520 -3.36 -9.87 31.52
N GLN A 521 -2.07 -9.54 31.57
CA GLN A 521 -1.03 -10.54 31.33
C GLN A 521 -1.14 -11.67 32.35
N GLY A 522 -1.07 -12.92 31.88
CA GLY A 522 -1.20 -14.10 32.73
C GLY A 522 -1.42 -15.36 31.90
N SER A 523 -1.17 -16.54 32.47
CA SER A 523 -1.36 -17.80 31.74
C SER A 523 -2.75 -18.37 31.98
N ASN A 524 -3.52 -18.57 30.91
CA ASN A 524 -4.74 -19.37 30.94
C ASN A 524 -4.65 -20.47 29.87
N THR A 525 -5.09 -21.69 30.18
CA THR A 525 -5.13 -22.77 29.19
C THR A 525 -6.48 -22.81 28.52
N THR A 526 -6.49 -22.86 27.19
CA THR A 526 -7.73 -23.05 26.42
C THR A 526 -7.57 -24.17 25.41
N LYS A 527 -8.62 -24.95 25.22
CA LYS A 527 -8.78 -25.89 24.09
C LYS A 527 -9.73 -25.34 23.03
N ASN A 528 -10.30 -24.15 23.26
CA ASN A 528 -11.23 -23.52 22.34
C ASN A 528 -10.50 -22.93 21.14
N ARG A 529 -11.23 -22.79 20.05
CA ARG A 529 -10.73 -22.26 18.78
C ARG A 529 -10.78 -20.74 18.78
N TYR A 530 -9.89 -20.13 18.01
CA TYR A 530 -9.68 -18.69 17.92
C TYR A 530 -9.41 -18.29 16.46
N TYR A 531 -9.57 -17.00 16.14
CA TYR A 531 -9.20 -16.46 14.84
C TYR A 531 -7.68 -16.37 14.68
N GLU A 532 -7.18 -16.67 13.49
CA GLU A 532 -5.77 -16.59 13.13
C GLU A 532 -5.57 -15.75 11.87
N ASP A 533 -4.51 -14.97 11.89
CA ASP A 533 -4.00 -14.20 10.75
C ASP A 533 -2.47 -14.25 10.81
N PRO A 534 -1.86 -15.39 10.40
CA PRO A 534 -0.44 -15.66 10.60
C PRO A 534 0.48 -14.64 9.93
N PHE A 535 0.00 -13.99 8.88
CA PHE A 535 0.76 -12.98 8.13
C PHE A 535 0.28 -11.56 8.40
N LEU A 536 -0.73 -11.36 9.26
CA LEU A 536 -1.27 -10.06 9.62
C LEU A 536 -1.77 -9.22 8.44
N ILE A 537 -2.18 -9.89 7.38
CA ILE A 537 -2.63 -9.29 6.11
C ILE A 537 -3.97 -9.86 5.66
N TYR A 538 -4.49 -10.92 6.26
CA TYR A 538 -5.69 -11.56 5.76
C TYR A 538 -6.88 -10.60 5.82
N ARG A 539 -7.71 -10.67 4.77
CA ARG A 539 -8.98 -9.93 4.75
C ARG A 539 -9.95 -10.57 5.72
N GLU A 540 -10.91 -9.78 6.21
CA GLU A 540 -11.89 -10.24 7.19
C GLU A 540 -12.57 -11.56 6.79
N LYS A 541 -13.08 -11.63 5.55
CA LYS A 541 -13.70 -12.85 5.01
C LYS A 541 -12.74 -14.04 4.95
N GLN A 542 -11.46 -13.81 4.70
CA GLN A 542 -10.46 -14.88 4.66
C GLN A 542 -10.20 -15.44 6.06
N ILE A 543 -10.11 -14.57 7.07
CA ILE A 543 -9.97 -14.99 8.47
C ILE A 543 -11.18 -15.84 8.89
N VAL A 544 -12.40 -15.35 8.62
CA VAL A 544 -13.64 -16.10 8.93
C VAL A 544 -13.68 -17.44 8.17
N THR A 545 -13.39 -17.45 6.87
CA THR A 545 -13.43 -18.67 6.05
C THR A 545 -12.39 -19.70 6.51
N ASN A 546 -11.17 -19.26 6.84
CA ASN A 546 -10.11 -20.15 7.33
C ASN A 546 -10.47 -20.70 8.71
N PHE A 547 -11.06 -19.88 9.58
CA PHE A 547 -11.62 -20.34 10.83
C PHE A 547 -12.69 -21.40 10.57
N GLU A 548 -13.68 -21.17 9.71
CA GLU A 548 -14.74 -22.15 9.43
C GLU A 548 -14.22 -23.47 8.83
N LYS A 549 -13.23 -23.44 7.93
CA LYS A 549 -12.66 -24.64 7.30
C LYS A 549 -11.91 -25.57 8.24
N ASN A 550 -11.46 -25.05 9.37
CA ASN A 550 -10.79 -25.84 10.40
C ASN A 550 -11.81 -26.47 11.39
N ILE A 551 -13.13 -26.39 11.10
CA ILE A 551 -14.25 -27.16 11.72
C ILE A 551 -14.35 -28.50 11.01
#